data_AF-A0A1B2RVE9-F1
#
_entry.id   AF-A0A1B2RVE9-F1
#
_cell.length_a   1.000
_cell.length_b   1.000
_cell.length_c   1.000
_cell.angle_alpha   90.00
_cell.angle_beta   90.00
_cell.angle_gamma   90.00
#
_symmetry.space_group_name_H-M   'P 1'
#
loop_
_entity.id
_entity.type
_entity.pdbx_description
1 polymer ?
#
loop_
_entity_poly.entity_id
_entity_poly.type
_entity_poly.pdbx_seq_one_letter_code
_entity_poly.pdbx_strand_id
1 'polypeptide(L)' 'VYAAPVEGMVRWCVKSDKELQKCHDLAANVAEFSCVKRDDS' A
#
# COMPACT_ATOMS: atom_id res chain seq x y z
N VAL A 1 -12.17 6.14 -14.48
CA VAL A 1 -12.27 4.68 -14.28
C VAL A 1 -11.58 4.35 -12.97
N TYR A 2 -12.33 4.02 -11.92
CA TYR A 2 -11.72 3.52 -10.67
C TYR A 2 -11.49 2.03 -10.88
N ALA A 3 -10.23 1.64 -11.10
CA ALA A 3 -9.87 0.23 -11.17
C ALA A 3 -10.18 -0.40 -9.81
N ALA A 4 -11.12 -1.35 -9.78
CA ALA A 4 -11.33 -2.18 -8.60
C ALA A 4 -9.98 -2.84 -8.26
N PRO A 5 -9.59 -2.91 -6.97
CA PRO A 5 -8.42 -3.69 -6.59
C PRO A 5 -8.59 -5.09 -7.17
N VAL A 6 -7.55 -5.59 -7.82
CA VAL A 6 -7.49 -7.00 -8.25
C VAL A 6 -7.87 -7.85 -7.03
N GLU A 7 -8.83 -8.79 -7.19
CA GLU A 7 -9.33 -9.61 -6.09
C GLU A 7 -8.14 -10.19 -5.29
N GLY A 8 -8.01 -9.80 -4.02
CA GLY A 8 -6.89 -10.18 -3.16
C GLY A 8 -5.72 -9.19 -3.07
N MET A 9 -5.84 -7.94 -3.54
CA MET A 9 -4.79 -6.92 -3.32
C MET A 9 -5.33 -5.63 -2.68
N VAL A 10 -5.01 -5.43 -1.40
CA VAL A 10 -5.31 -4.22 -0.63
C VAL A 10 -4.30 -3.11 -0.98
N ARG A 11 -4.80 -2.04 -1.59
CA ARG A 11 -4.01 -0.83 -1.82
C ARG A 11 -3.91 -0.01 -0.53
N TRP A 12 -2.71 0.04 0.03
CA TRP A 12 -2.44 0.75 1.28
C TRP A 12 -1.77 2.09 0.99
N CYS A 13 -2.56 3.16 1.05
CA CYS A 13 -2.06 4.53 0.93
C CYS A 13 -1.49 5.01 2.28
N VAL A 14 -0.24 5.46 2.28
CA VAL A 14 0.46 5.96 3.47
C VAL A 14 0.91 7.39 3.26
N LYS A 15 1.04 8.18 4.34
CA LYS A 15 1.50 9.58 4.28
C LYS A 15 2.91 9.77 4.82
N SER A 16 3.37 8.84 5.66
CA SER A 16 4.68 8.94 6.33
C SER A 16 5.65 7.88 5.80
N ASP A 17 6.94 8.21 5.74
CA ASP A 17 7.99 7.25 5.36
C ASP A 17 8.07 6.05 6.32
N LYS A 18 7.77 6.27 7.61
CA LYS A 18 7.70 5.19 8.61
C LYS A 18 6.59 4.19 8.32
N GLU A 19 5.44 4.68 7.84
CA GLU A 19 4.31 3.84 7.47
C GLU A 19 4.56 3.12 6.14
N LEU A 20 5.28 3.77 5.21
CA LEU A 20 5.74 3.13 3.98
C LEU A 20 6.65 1.95 4.27
N GLN A 21 7.64 2.13 5.16
CA GLN A 21 8.54 1.06 5.56
C GLN A 21 7.79 -0.11 6.20
N LYS A 22 6.83 0.19 7.09
CA LYS A 22 5.96 -0.81 7.72
C LYS A 22 5.09 -1.51 6.69
N CYS A 23 4.54 -0.78 5.71
CA CYS A 23 3.74 -1.38 4.65
C CYS A 23 4.57 -2.33 3.80
N HIS A 24 5.81 -1.99 3.47
CA HIS A 24 6.71 -2.90 2.75
C HIS A 24 7.04 -4.16 3.54
N ASP A 25 7.25 -4.03 4.86
CA ASP A 25 7.46 -5.18 5.74
C ASP A 25 6.22 -6.10 5.79
N LEU A 26 5.01 -5.51 5.85
CA LEU A 26 3.78 -6.29 5.75
C LEU A 26 3.58 -6.89 4.35
N ALA A 27 3.93 -6.18 3.28
CA ALA A 27 3.83 -6.69 1.91
C ALA A 27 4.80 -7.85 1.64
N ALA A 28 5.93 -7.91 2.34
CA ALA A 28 6.86 -9.04 2.29
C ALA A 28 6.30 -10.29 2.97
N ASN A 29 5.46 -10.12 4.01
CA ASN A 29 4.85 -11.22 4.75
C ASN A 29 3.46 -11.62 4.19
N VAL A 30 2.76 -10.67 3.57
CA VAL A 30 1.41 -10.81 3.03
C VAL A 30 1.42 -10.21 1.62
N ALA A 31 1.45 -11.08 0.61
CA ALA A 31 1.58 -10.71 -0.81
C ALA A 31 0.38 -9.91 -1.38
N GLU A 32 -0.59 -9.59 -0.53
CA GLU A 32 -1.83 -8.91 -0.85
C GLU A 32 -1.74 -7.39 -0.64
N PHE A 33 -0.59 -6.82 -0.22
CA PHE A 33 -0.48 -5.37 0.00
C PHE A 33 0.23 -4.62 -1.13
N SER A 34 -0.42 -3.57 -1.65
CA SER A 34 0.18 -2.61 -2.58
C SER A 34 0.38 -1.26 -1.89
N CYS A 35 1.62 -0.97 -1.48
CA CYS A 35 1.98 0.21 -0.71
C CYS A 35 2.16 1.44 -1.60
N VAL A 36 1.41 2.51 -1.32
CA VAL A 36 1.47 3.76 -2.08
C VAL A 36 1.71 4.92 -1.13
N LYS A 37 2.87 5.58 -1.21
CA LYS A 37 3.07 6.85 -0.51
C LYS A 37 2.34 7.95 -1.26
N ARG A 38 1.43 8.65 -0.59
CA ARG A 38 0.81 9.86 -1.11
C ARG A 38 1.40 11.04 -0.35
N ASP A 39 2.33 11.72 -0.98
CA ASP A 39 2.77 13.05 -0.57
C ASP A 39 1.60 14.00 -0.86
N ASP A 40 1.02 14.59 0.19
CA ASP A 40 -0.03 15.58 0.09
C ASP A 40 0.65 16.90 -0.33
N SER A 41 0.52 17.26 -1.60
CA SER A 41 0.90 18.57 -2.15
C SER A 41 -0.32 19.29 -2.67
#